data_AF-A0A355WCF8-F1
#
_entry.id   AF-A0A355WCF8-F1
#
_cell.length_a   1.000
_cell.length_b   1.000
_cell.length_c   1.000
_cell.angle_alpha   90.00
_cell.angle_beta   90.00
_cell.angle_gamma   90.00
#
_symmetry.space_group_name_H-M   'P 1'
#
loop_
_entity.id
_entity.type
_entity.pdbx_description
1 polymer ?
#
loop_
_entity_poly.entity_id
_entity_poly.type
_entity_poly.pdbx_seq_one_letter_code
_entity_poly.pdbx_strand_id
1 'polypeptide(L)'
;MKKFIKVFAVLIFFVFLSSCSISKFKKEKDQIISANENVFNSFLGDFNGDGINEHIYVYKSENGKPCVKLITKGGNYYKELNDLADNFYSHAADVNGDGKEEFILYISESSHEKMYIFSFTDDLNIILSPEILQKEFDLAKIKNGYVFTFGSFEKKLDSDLNDNLSMEFNHTDISYEDSLPLFIADGIIKGSDKKYYTVTVSFTISNNNDFEIKEIDMRPYAE
;
A
#
# COMPACT_ATOMS: atom_id res chain seq x y z
N MET A 1 -56.50 -15.02 0.22
CA MET A 1 -55.27 -15.65 -0.30
C MET A 1 -54.15 -14.61 -0.31
N LYS A 2 -53.18 -14.72 0.60
CA LYS A 2 -52.00 -13.83 0.65
C LYS A 2 -51.04 -14.24 -0.48
N LYS A 3 -50.78 -13.33 -1.42
CA LYS A 3 -49.73 -13.49 -2.44
C LYS A 3 -48.37 -13.36 -1.73
N PHE A 4 -47.68 -14.48 -1.58
CA PHE A 4 -46.26 -14.47 -1.22
C PHE A 4 -45.47 -13.98 -2.44
N ILE A 5 -45.01 -12.73 -2.39
CA ILE A 5 -43.94 -12.25 -3.25
C ILE A 5 -42.67 -12.92 -2.74
N LYS A 6 -42.18 -13.91 -3.48
CA LYS A 6 -40.83 -14.45 -3.27
C LYS A 6 -39.85 -13.38 -3.72
N VAL A 7 -39.35 -12.58 -2.78
CA VAL A 7 -38.16 -11.77 -3.00
C VAL A 7 -36.99 -12.77 -3.03
N PHE A 8 -36.45 -13.02 -4.22
CA PHE A 8 -35.15 -13.65 -4.36
C PHE A 8 -34.12 -12.64 -3.82
N ALA A 9 -33.76 -12.77 -2.55
CA ALA A 9 -32.56 -12.15 -2.03
C ALA A 9 -31.38 -12.84 -2.73
N VAL A 10 -30.91 -12.25 -3.82
CA VAL A 10 -29.62 -12.61 -4.39
C VAL A 10 -28.59 -12.05 -3.42
N LEU A 11 -28.19 -12.87 -2.44
CA LEU A 11 -27.04 -12.63 -1.61
C LEU A 11 -25.82 -12.83 -2.52
N ILE A 12 -25.43 -11.80 -3.27
CA ILE A 12 -24.17 -11.79 -4.01
C ILE A 12 -23.09 -11.66 -2.94
N PHE A 13 -22.58 -12.81 -2.50
CA PHE A 13 -21.34 -12.89 -1.76
C PHE A 13 -20.24 -12.52 -2.76
N PHE A 14 -19.92 -11.23 -2.88
CA PHE A 14 -18.63 -10.84 -3.43
C PHE A 14 -17.60 -11.35 -2.43
N VAL A 15 -17.13 -12.58 -2.64
CA VAL A 15 -15.82 -12.96 -2.13
C VAL A 15 -14.87 -12.05 -2.87
N PHE A 16 -14.58 -10.88 -2.29
CA PHE A 16 -13.35 -10.17 -2.60
C PHE A 16 -12.23 -11.12 -2.19
N LEU A 17 -11.87 -12.02 -3.10
CA LEU A 17 -10.52 -12.54 -3.12
C LEU A 17 -9.70 -11.28 -3.31
N SER A 18 -9.15 -10.74 -2.21
CA SER A 18 -8.09 -9.75 -2.27
C SER A 18 -7.08 -10.35 -3.22
N SER A 19 -7.08 -9.86 -4.45
CA SER A 19 -6.10 -10.26 -5.43
C SER A 19 -4.85 -9.54 -4.97
N CYS A 20 -4.13 -10.18 -4.04
CA CYS A 20 -2.83 -9.76 -3.57
C CYS A 20 -2.03 -9.42 -4.83
N SER A 21 -1.85 -8.12 -5.09
CA SER A 21 -1.20 -7.62 -6.29
C SER A 21 0.30 -7.83 -6.13
N ILE A 22 0.72 -9.09 -6.05
CA ILE A 22 2.12 -9.47 -5.85
C ILE A 22 2.89 -9.07 -7.10
N SER A 23 3.63 -7.96 -7.01
CA SER A 23 4.57 -7.57 -8.06
C SER A 23 5.86 -8.36 -7.86
N LYS A 24 6.05 -9.42 -8.65
CA LYS A 24 7.28 -10.25 -8.60
C LYS A 24 8.48 -9.49 -9.14
N PHE A 25 9.63 -9.62 -8.48
CA PHE A 25 10.87 -8.95 -8.85
C PHE A 25 11.56 -9.68 -9.99
N LYS A 26 12.23 -8.94 -10.88
CA LYS A 26 13.02 -9.56 -11.94
C LYS A 26 14.32 -10.08 -11.32
N LYS A 27 14.58 -11.38 -11.48
CA LYS A 27 15.89 -11.97 -11.18
C LYS A 27 16.92 -11.46 -12.18
N GLU A 28 17.96 -10.78 -11.70
CA GLU A 28 19.05 -10.29 -12.54
C GLU A 28 20.14 -11.35 -12.69
N LYS A 29 20.71 -11.47 -13.90
CA LYS A 29 21.79 -12.43 -14.19
C LYS A 29 23.17 -11.94 -13.76
N ASP A 30 23.34 -10.63 -13.57
CA ASP A 30 24.64 -10.03 -13.28
C ASP A 30 24.72 -9.50 -11.84
N GLN A 31 25.77 -9.93 -11.13
CA GLN A 31 26.29 -9.20 -9.98
C GLN A 31 26.98 -7.96 -10.53
N ILE A 32 26.59 -6.80 -10.03
CA ILE A 32 27.43 -5.61 -9.79
C ILE A 32 26.41 -4.52 -9.47
N ILE A 33 26.39 -4.08 -8.20
CA ILE A 33 26.06 -2.69 -7.89
C ILE A 33 27.23 -1.95 -8.50
N SER A 34 27.00 -1.23 -9.60
CA SER A 34 28.10 -0.46 -10.18
C SER A 34 28.49 0.59 -9.14
N ALA A 35 29.79 0.79 -8.93
CA ALA A 35 30.29 1.79 -7.97
C ALA A 35 29.85 3.24 -8.30
N ASN A 36 29.10 3.43 -9.39
CA ASN A 36 28.50 4.68 -9.84
C ASN A 36 27.02 4.84 -9.40
N GLU A 37 26.42 3.85 -8.74
CA GLU A 37 25.10 3.97 -8.13
C GLU A 37 25.24 4.80 -6.84
N ASN A 38 24.51 5.93 -6.76
CA ASN A 38 24.35 6.66 -5.51
C ASN A 38 23.53 5.78 -4.56
N VAL A 39 24.20 4.88 -3.83
CA VAL A 39 23.58 4.09 -2.76
C VAL A 39 23.38 5.01 -1.57
N PHE A 40 22.13 5.10 -1.10
CA PHE A 40 21.79 5.95 0.04
C PHE A 40 21.64 5.14 1.31
N ASN A 41 21.15 3.90 1.20
CA ASN A 41 20.99 3.02 2.34
C ASN A 41 21.27 1.57 1.98
N SER A 42 21.73 0.80 2.96
CA SER A 42 21.94 -0.64 2.82
C SER A 42 21.63 -1.36 4.12
N PHE A 43 20.98 -2.52 4.02
CA PHE A 43 20.62 -3.35 5.16
C PHE A 43 21.19 -4.76 5.02
N LEU A 44 21.59 -5.32 6.15
CA LEU A 44 22.09 -6.68 6.27
C LEU A 44 21.23 -7.41 7.32
N GLY A 45 20.56 -8.48 6.92
CA GLY A 45 19.67 -9.24 7.80
C GLY A 45 19.17 -10.52 7.15
N ASP A 46 18.72 -11.48 7.96
CA ASP A 46 18.05 -12.69 7.51
C ASP A 46 16.55 -12.40 7.34
N PHE A 47 16.18 -11.83 6.19
CA PHE A 47 14.83 -11.35 5.95
C PHE A 47 13.88 -12.48 5.54
N ASN A 48 14.41 -13.55 4.94
CA ASN A 48 13.60 -14.71 4.55
C ASN A 48 13.51 -15.81 5.64
N GLY A 49 14.31 -15.71 6.70
CA GLY A 49 14.32 -16.63 7.85
C GLY A 49 15.04 -17.96 7.58
N ASP A 50 15.97 -18.02 6.63
CA ASP A 50 16.74 -19.23 6.29
C ASP A 50 18.04 -19.39 7.10
N GLY A 51 18.34 -18.41 7.97
CA GLY A 51 19.54 -18.36 8.81
C GLY A 51 20.76 -17.77 8.10
N ILE A 52 20.62 -17.22 6.89
CA ILE A 52 21.67 -16.57 6.11
C ILE A 52 21.28 -15.11 5.87
N ASN A 53 22.21 -14.19 6.12
CA ASN A 53 21.91 -12.79 5.86
C ASN A 53 21.83 -12.48 4.35
N GLU A 54 20.78 -11.77 3.96
CA GLU A 54 20.67 -11.06 2.69
C GLU A 54 21.18 -9.61 2.80
N HIS A 55 21.50 -9.02 1.65
CA HIS A 55 21.83 -7.60 1.55
C HIS A 55 20.79 -6.86 0.72
N ILE A 56 20.23 -5.79 1.27
CA ILE A 56 19.34 -4.86 0.56
C ILE A 56 20.10 -3.57 0.30
N TYR A 57 19.92 -3.01 -0.90
CA TYR A 57 20.46 -1.73 -1.31
C TYR A 57 19.33 -0.84 -1.83
N VAL A 58 19.32 0.41 -1.38
CA VAL A 58 18.45 1.45 -1.93
C VAL A 58 19.30 2.51 -2.60
N TYR A 59 18.98 2.78 -3.86
CA TYR A 59 19.67 3.77 -4.68
C TYR A 59 18.69 4.53 -5.57
N LYS A 60 19.17 5.59 -6.22
CA LYS A 60 18.40 6.38 -7.16
C LYS A 60 18.87 6.06 -8.59
N SER A 61 17.94 5.74 -9.48
CA SER A 61 18.28 5.53 -10.90
C SER A 61 18.68 6.84 -11.58
N GLU A 62 19.24 6.74 -12.79
CA GLU A 62 19.62 7.92 -13.59
C GLU A 62 18.43 8.86 -13.86
N ASN A 63 17.20 8.33 -13.87
CA ASN A 63 15.97 9.09 -14.06
C ASN A 63 15.38 9.64 -12.74
N GLY A 64 16.09 9.47 -11.62
CA GLY A 64 15.66 10.00 -10.33
C GLY A 64 14.67 9.13 -9.56
N LYS A 65 14.43 7.88 -9.99
CA LYS A 65 13.48 6.98 -9.33
C LYS A 65 14.17 6.12 -8.26
N PRO A 66 13.50 5.83 -7.13
CA PRO A 66 14.02 4.90 -6.15
C PRO A 66 14.11 3.48 -6.71
N CYS A 67 15.22 2.80 -6.39
CA CYS A 67 15.47 1.43 -6.74
C CYS A 67 15.80 0.62 -5.50
N VAL A 68 15.24 -0.59 -5.41
CA VAL A 68 15.52 -1.58 -4.37
C VAL A 68 16.16 -2.80 -5.02
N LYS A 69 17.35 -3.17 -4.53
CA LYS A 69 18.08 -4.37 -4.95
C LYS A 69 18.30 -5.28 -3.76
N LEU A 70 17.96 -6.55 -3.93
CA LEU A 70 18.15 -7.62 -2.95
C LEU A 70 19.19 -8.59 -3.48
N ILE A 71 20.23 -8.86 -2.69
CA ILE A 71 21.26 -9.85 -2.94
C ILE A 71 21.08 -10.98 -1.93
N THR A 72 20.85 -12.18 -2.45
CA THR A 72 20.67 -13.42 -1.68
C THR A 72 21.71 -14.45 -2.12
N LYS A 73 21.85 -15.55 -1.37
CA LYS A 73 22.61 -16.72 -1.83
C LYS A 73 22.05 -17.32 -3.13
N GLY A 74 20.74 -17.23 -3.36
CA GLY A 74 20.05 -17.80 -4.52
C GLY A 74 20.03 -16.91 -5.78
N GLY A 75 20.48 -15.66 -5.67
CA GLY A 75 20.54 -14.69 -6.77
C GLY A 75 20.23 -13.26 -6.35
N ASN A 76 20.21 -12.37 -7.35
CA ASN A 76 19.94 -10.94 -7.19
C ASN A 76 18.57 -10.58 -7.76
N TYR A 77 17.88 -9.66 -7.09
CA TYR A 77 16.57 -9.15 -7.47
C TYR A 77 16.58 -7.63 -7.52
N TYR A 78 15.80 -7.05 -8.45
CA TYR A 78 15.75 -5.62 -8.67
C TYR A 78 14.32 -5.11 -8.90
N LYS A 79 14.03 -3.91 -8.39
CA LYS A 79 12.82 -3.12 -8.70
C LYS A 79 13.14 -1.64 -8.71
N GLU A 80 12.78 -1.00 -9.82
CA GLU A 80 12.55 0.45 -9.88
C GLU A 80 11.12 0.75 -9.46
N LEU A 81 10.93 1.71 -8.55
CA LEU A 81 9.61 2.19 -8.15
C LEU A 81 9.09 3.23 -9.15
N ASN A 82 7.77 3.44 -9.17
CA ASN A 82 7.16 4.32 -10.16
C ASN A 82 7.28 5.80 -9.79
N ASP A 83 7.24 6.08 -8.49
CA ASP A 83 7.28 7.43 -7.95
C ASP A 83 8.67 8.07 -8.07
N LEU A 84 8.68 9.39 -8.26
CA LEU A 84 9.87 10.19 -8.07
C LEU A 84 10.07 10.44 -6.58
N ALA A 85 11.31 10.66 -6.17
CA ALA A 85 11.62 10.98 -4.78
C ALA A 85 12.78 11.96 -4.72
N ASP A 86 12.66 12.97 -3.87
CA ASP A 86 13.75 13.86 -3.50
C ASP A 86 14.58 13.23 -2.39
N ASN A 87 13.91 12.66 -1.39
CA ASN A 87 14.53 11.99 -0.26
C ASN A 87 13.89 10.63 -0.02
N PHE A 88 14.63 9.79 0.67
CA PHE A 88 14.15 8.51 1.14
C PHE A 88 14.90 8.07 2.38
N TYR A 89 14.21 7.37 3.25
CA TYR A 89 14.76 6.71 4.42
C TYR A 89 14.12 5.35 4.56
N SER A 90 14.79 4.47 5.30
CA SER A 90 14.35 3.09 5.42
C SER A 90 14.79 2.49 6.75
N HIS A 91 14.11 1.44 7.14
CA HIS A 91 14.47 0.57 8.26
C HIS A 91 13.84 -0.82 8.06
N ALA A 92 14.18 -1.74 8.95
CA ALA A 92 13.60 -3.08 8.99
C ALA A 92 12.83 -3.29 10.29
N ALA A 93 11.67 -3.94 10.23
CA ALA A 93 10.85 -4.32 11.38
C ALA A 93 9.84 -5.40 10.98
N ASP A 94 9.52 -6.32 11.91
CA ASP A 94 8.37 -7.23 11.79
C ASP A 94 7.08 -6.43 12.00
N VAL A 95 6.42 -6.07 10.89
CA VAL A 95 5.23 -5.20 10.94
C VAL A 95 3.93 -5.94 10.66
N ASN A 96 4.00 -7.16 10.16
CA ASN A 96 2.85 -8.03 9.94
C ASN A 96 2.68 -9.10 11.05
N GLY A 97 3.64 -9.23 11.96
CA GLY A 97 3.63 -10.16 13.08
C GLY A 97 3.90 -11.61 12.70
N ASP A 98 4.56 -11.87 11.57
CA ASP A 98 4.91 -13.21 11.12
C ASP A 98 6.22 -13.75 11.73
N GLY A 99 6.94 -12.90 12.47
CA GLY A 99 8.21 -13.21 13.11
C GLY A 99 9.44 -12.94 12.23
N LYS A 100 9.27 -12.39 11.04
CA LYS A 100 10.34 -11.95 10.12
C LYS A 100 10.25 -10.44 9.92
N GLU A 101 11.39 -9.81 9.66
CA GLU A 101 11.40 -8.38 9.42
C GLU A 101 11.02 -8.05 7.98
N GLU A 102 10.07 -7.14 7.79
CA GLU A 102 9.87 -6.44 6.53
C GLU A 102 10.90 -5.33 6.35
N PHE A 103 11.17 -5.00 5.09
CA PHE A 103 11.90 -3.81 4.73
C PHE A 103 10.92 -2.67 4.43
N ILE A 104 11.09 -1.55 5.12
CA ILE A 104 10.21 -0.38 5.00
C ILE A 104 11.00 0.75 4.36
N LEU A 105 10.45 1.29 3.27
CA LEU A 105 11.02 2.41 2.54
C LEU A 105 10.02 3.55 2.51
N TYR A 106 10.43 4.68 3.04
CA TYR A 106 9.72 5.93 2.87
C TYR A 106 10.37 6.71 1.76
N ILE A 107 9.56 7.24 0.87
CA ILE A 107 9.98 8.16 -0.17
C ILE A 107 9.22 9.47 0.03
N SER A 108 9.90 10.59 -0.18
CA SER A 108 9.26 11.90 -0.18
C SER A 108 9.55 12.66 -1.45
N GLU A 109 8.50 13.19 -2.06
CA GLU A 109 8.55 14.15 -3.16
C GLU A 109 7.84 15.41 -2.70
N SER A 110 8.57 16.53 -2.62
CA SER A 110 8.04 17.77 -2.03
C SER A 110 7.45 17.55 -0.61
N SER A 111 6.13 17.65 -0.45
CA SER A 111 5.43 17.49 0.84
C SER A 111 4.65 16.17 0.97
N HIS A 112 4.81 15.24 0.03
CA HIS A 112 4.12 13.95 0.05
C HIS A 112 5.10 12.88 0.48
N GLU A 113 4.83 12.24 1.62
CA GLU A 113 5.61 11.09 2.10
C GLU A 113 4.80 9.82 1.93
N LYS A 114 5.35 8.88 1.16
CA LYS A 114 4.72 7.61 0.80
C LYS A 114 5.57 6.46 1.32
N MET A 115 4.90 5.42 1.79
CA MET A 115 5.54 4.24 2.33
C MET A 115 5.40 3.05 1.37
N TYR A 116 6.48 2.30 1.25
CA TYR A 116 6.51 0.98 0.65
C TYR A 116 6.96 -0.01 1.71
N ILE A 117 6.28 -1.14 1.78
CA ILE A 117 6.67 -2.26 2.64
C ILE A 117 6.93 -3.46 1.76
N PHE A 118 8.10 -4.05 1.96
CA PHE A 118 8.57 -5.20 1.24
C PHE A 118 8.69 -6.39 2.17
N SER A 119 8.08 -7.52 1.81
CA SER A 119 8.14 -8.78 2.57
C SER A 119 8.85 -9.86 1.77
N PHE A 120 9.52 -10.77 2.49
CA PHE A 120 10.49 -11.73 1.97
C PHE A 120 10.07 -13.15 2.33
N THR A 121 9.25 -13.78 1.50
CA THR A 121 8.78 -15.15 1.76
C THR A 121 9.38 -16.20 0.82
N ASP A 122 10.04 -15.79 -0.26
CA ASP A 122 10.86 -16.61 -1.20
C ASP A 122 11.43 -15.70 -2.32
N ASP A 123 10.62 -14.71 -2.68
CA ASP A 123 10.94 -13.57 -3.54
C ASP A 123 10.71 -12.26 -2.75
N LEU A 124 11.24 -11.16 -3.25
CA LEU A 124 10.87 -9.83 -2.76
C LEU A 124 9.43 -9.51 -3.22
N ASN A 125 8.55 -9.16 -2.29
CA ASN A 125 7.17 -8.79 -2.58
C ASN A 125 6.89 -7.40 -2.03
N ILE A 126 6.18 -6.57 -2.78
CA ILE A 126 5.65 -5.31 -2.25
C ILE A 126 4.29 -5.63 -1.64
N ILE A 127 4.15 -5.47 -0.32
CA ILE A 127 2.91 -5.73 0.41
C ILE A 127 2.15 -4.44 0.74
N LEU A 128 2.84 -3.29 0.74
CA LEU A 128 2.23 -1.96 0.77
C LEU A 128 2.90 -1.08 -0.27
N SER A 129 2.07 -0.38 -1.06
CA SER A 129 2.47 0.74 -1.90
C SER A 129 1.28 1.68 -2.09
N PRO A 130 1.49 2.93 -2.54
CA PRO A 130 0.40 3.82 -2.91
C PRO A 130 -0.58 3.17 -3.90
N GLU A 131 -0.08 2.44 -4.91
CA GLU A 131 -0.93 1.78 -5.90
C GLU A 131 -1.67 0.56 -5.35
N ILE A 132 -1.07 -0.20 -4.44
CA ILE A 132 -1.75 -1.32 -3.76
C ILE A 132 -2.86 -0.77 -2.89
N LEU A 133 -2.56 0.22 -2.05
CA LEU A 133 -3.54 0.85 -1.17
C LEU A 133 -4.68 1.50 -1.97
N GLN A 134 -4.37 2.15 -3.08
CA GLN A 134 -5.37 2.77 -3.95
C GLN A 134 -6.33 1.76 -4.59
N LYS A 135 -5.89 0.51 -4.82
CA LYS A 135 -6.74 -0.57 -5.37
C LYS A 135 -7.73 -1.13 -4.36
N GLU A 136 -7.49 -0.96 -3.07
CA GLU A 136 -8.44 -1.36 -2.03
C GLU A 136 -9.66 -0.43 -2.00
N PHE A 137 -9.54 0.77 -2.57
CA PHE A 137 -10.61 1.74 -2.67
C PHE A 137 -11.46 1.51 -3.92
N ASP A 138 -12.77 1.43 -3.70
CA ASP A 138 -13.79 1.43 -4.74
C ASP A 138 -14.86 2.49 -4.42
N LEU A 139 -15.33 3.18 -5.45
CA LEU A 139 -16.39 4.17 -5.33
C LEU A 139 -17.42 4.01 -6.43
N ALA A 140 -18.64 3.69 -6.02
CA ALA A 140 -19.78 3.57 -6.91
C ALA A 140 -20.75 4.72 -6.72
N LYS A 141 -21.08 5.42 -7.81
CA LYS A 141 -22.17 6.38 -7.81
C LYS A 141 -23.51 5.63 -7.78
N ILE A 142 -24.40 6.07 -6.90
CA ILE A 142 -25.77 5.55 -6.77
C ILE A 142 -26.78 6.67 -6.99
N LYS A 143 -28.08 6.34 -7.04
CA LYS A 143 -29.15 7.30 -7.37
C LYS A 143 -29.13 8.57 -6.51
N ASN A 144 -28.80 8.45 -5.22
CA ASN A 144 -28.84 9.55 -4.24
C ASN A 144 -27.49 9.72 -3.52
N GLY A 145 -26.37 9.60 -4.25
CA GLY A 145 -25.04 9.81 -3.70
C GLY A 145 -24.04 8.73 -4.11
N TYR A 146 -23.26 8.23 -3.15
CA TYR A 146 -22.16 7.29 -3.42
C TYR A 146 -22.12 6.16 -2.40
N VAL A 147 -21.56 5.03 -2.82
CA VAL A 147 -21.12 3.96 -1.93
C VAL A 147 -19.60 3.89 -2.04
N PHE A 148 -18.97 4.07 -0.89
CA PHE A 148 -17.54 3.91 -0.66
C PHE A 148 -17.29 2.50 -0.15
N THR A 149 -16.33 1.80 -0.74
CA THR A 149 -15.80 0.55 -0.22
C THR A 149 -14.28 0.64 -0.10
N PHE A 150 -13.74 0.14 1.01
CA PHE A 150 -12.30 0.05 1.24
C PHE A 150 -11.98 -1.24 1.99
N GLY A 151 -11.39 -2.21 1.29
CA GLY A 151 -11.31 -3.59 1.80
C GLY A 151 -12.70 -4.12 2.19
N SER A 152 -12.88 -4.50 3.46
CA SER A 152 -14.17 -4.97 3.99
C SER A 152 -15.11 -3.86 4.48
N PHE A 153 -14.65 -2.60 4.51
CA PHE A 153 -15.46 -1.47 4.94
C PHE A 153 -16.38 -1.00 3.81
N GLU A 154 -17.64 -0.69 4.14
CA GLU A 154 -18.61 -0.06 3.24
C GLU A 154 -19.28 1.13 3.93
N LYS A 155 -19.39 2.27 3.23
CA LYS A 155 -20.14 3.43 3.71
C LYS A 155 -20.90 4.10 2.59
N LYS A 156 -22.20 4.29 2.80
CA LYS A 156 -23.03 5.13 1.95
C LYS A 156 -22.88 6.59 2.32
N LEU A 157 -22.67 7.42 1.31
CA LEU A 157 -22.65 8.88 1.41
C LEU A 157 -23.87 9.43 0.68
N ASP A 158 -24.87 9.88 1.43
CA ASP A 158 -25.99 10.61 0.85
C ASP A 158 -25.49 11.99 0.37
N SER A 159 -25.71 12.28 -0.91
CA SER A 159 -25.20 13.48 -1.55
C SER A 159 -25.99 13.82 -2.81
N ASP A 160 -26.19 15.12 -3.03
CA ASP A 160 -26.75 15.66 -4.28
C ASP A 160 -25.65 15.96 -5.33
N LEU A 161 -24.39 15.64 -5.01
CA LEU A 161 -23.28 15.79 -5.96
C LEU A 161 -23.52 14.91 -7.19
N ASN A 162 -23.19 15.47 -8.36
CA ASN A 162 -23.34 14.78 -9.63
C ASN A 162 -21.99 14.44 -10.30
N ASP A 163 -20.88 14.72 -9.64
CA ASP A 163 -19.55 14.51 -10.19
C ASP A 163 -19.14 13.04 -10.20
N ASN A 164 -18.20 12.70 -11.09
CA ASN A 164 -17.44 11.47 -10.95
C ASN A 164 -16.31 11.75 -9.96
N LEU A 165 -16.35 11.09 -8.81
CA LEU A 165 -15.37 11.29 -7.76
C LEU A 165 -14.29 10.21 -7.84
N SER A 166 -13.08 10.58 -7.42
CA SER A 166 -11.95 9.67 -7.21
C SER A 166 -11.30 9.93 -5.86
N MET A 167 -10.52 8.96 -5.39
CA MET A 167 -9.65 9.08 -4.23
C MET A 167 -8.19 9.12 -4.65
N GLU A 168 -7.40 9.81 -3.85
CA GLU A 168 -5.94 9.82 -3.93
C GLU A 168 -5.36 9.82 -2.52
N PHE A 169 -4.45 8.89 -2.24
CA PHE A 169 -3.63 8.91 -1.02
C PHE A 169 -2.35 9.69 -1.26
N ASN A 170 -2.13 10.64 -0.36
CA ASN A 170 -1.06 11.64 -0.44
C ASN A 170 0.02 11.40 0.61
N HIS A 171 -0.33 10.71 1.69
CA HIS A 171 0.57 10.44 2.80
C HIS A 171 0.30 9.05 3.39
N THR A 172 1.35 8.36 3.82
CA THR A 172 1.25 7.10 4.56
C THR A 172 2.32 7.04 5.63
N ASP A 173 1.92 6.72 6.85
CA ASP A 173 2.78 6.66 8.03
C ASP A 173 2.43 5.46 8.93
N ILE A 174 3.27 5.20 9.92
CA ILE A 174 3.16 4.12 10.90
C ILE A 174 3.15 4.69 12.32
N SER A 175 2.22 4.23 13.14
CA SER A 175 2.20 4.48 14.58
C SER A 175 2.47 3.18 15.34
N TYR A 176 3.45 3.20 16.23
CA TYR A 176 3.81 2.08 17.10
C TYR A 176 3.20 2.24 18.49
N GLU A 177 1.88 2.43 18.56
CA GLU A 177 1.15 2.63 19.83
C GLU A 177 0.83 1.32 20.57
N ASP A 178 0.73 0.20 19.84
CA ASP A 178 0.36 -1.13 20.36
C ASP A 178 1.35 -2.23 19.93
N SER A 179 1.07 -3.49 20.26
CA SER A 179 1.93 -4.65 19.94
C SER A 179 2.07 -4.94 18.44
N LEU A 180 1.14 -4.45 17.61
CA LEU A 180 1.26 -4.43 16.15
C LEU A 180 1.15 -2.98 15.69
N PRO A 181 1.92 -2.57 14.66
CA PRO A 181 1.87 -1.21 14.16
C PRO A 181 0.50 -0.89 13.54
N LEU A 182 0.01 0.31 13.82
CA LEU A 182 -1.14 0.90 13.15
C LEU A 182 -0.64 1.78 12.01
N PHE A 183 -1.07 1.46 10.80
CA PHE A 183 -0.78 2.26 9.61
C PHE A 183 -1.84 3.32 9.42
N ILE A 184 -1.41 4.50 8.99
CA ILE A 184 -2.29 5.64 8.71
C ILE A 184 -2.04 6.04 7.25
N ALA A 185 -3.12 6.21 6.49
CA ALA A 185 -3.07 6.77 5.17
C ALA A 185 -4.04 7.93 5.02
N ASP A 186 -3.48 9.09 4.65
CA ASP A 186 -4.25 10.31 4.43
C ASP A 186 -4.42 10.58 2.94
N GLY A 187 -5.64 10.96 2.58
CA GLY A 187 -6.02 11.20 1.22
C GLY A 187 -7.16 12.21 1.06
N ILE A 188 -7.57 12.37 -0.18
CA ILE A 188 -8.65 13.26 -0.58
C ILE A 188 -9.63 12.54 -1.49
N ILE A 189 -10.92 12.85 -1.35
CA ILE A 189 -11.93 12.54 -2.36
C ILE A 189 -12.21 13.82 -3.14
N LYS A 190 -12.05 13.74 -4.46
CA LYS A 190 -12.15 14.88 -5.37
C LYS A 190 -12.95 14.55 -6.63
N GLY A 191 -13.62 15.55 -7.18
CA GLY A 191 -14.03 15.55 -8.59
C GLY A 191 -12.88 16.04 -9.47
N SER A 192 -13.19 16.43 -10.72
CA SER A 192 -12.18 16.92 -11.66
C SER A 192 -11.45 18.18 -11.17
N ASP A 193 -12.20 19.15 -10.65
CA ASP A 193 -11.66 20.49 -10.32
C ASP A 193 -11.86 20.88 -8.84
N LYS A 194 -12.45 20.00 -8.03
CA LYS A 194 -12.84 20.31 -6.66
C LYS A 194 -12.57 19.16 -5.70
N LYS A 195 -12.01 19.48 -4.53
CA LYS A 195 -11.88 18.57 -3.39
C LYS A 195 -13.14 18.63 -2.54
N TYR A 196 -13.63 17.47 -2.11
CA TYR A 196 -14.89 17.36 -1.38
C TYR A 196 -14.70 16.86 0.04
N TYR A 197 -13.80 15.89 0.24
CA TYR A 197 -13.54 15.32 1.56
C TYR A 197 -12.04 15.08 1.76
N THR A 198 -11.58 15.25 3.00
CA THR A 198 -10.38 14.58 3.47
C THR A 198 -10.76 13.20 3.98
N VAL A 199 -9.86 12.23 3.82
CA VAL A 199 -10.03 10.87 4.28
C VAL A 199 -8.77 10.44 5.02
N THR A 200 -8.94 9.90 6.22
CA THR A 200 -7.90 9.23 6.97
C THR A 200 -8.32 7.78 7.17
N VAL A 201 -7.49 6.84 6.73
CA VAL A 201 -7.72 5.41 6.90
C VAL A 201 -6.66 4.89 7.86
N SER A 202 -7.10 4.21 8.93
CA SER A 202 -6.22 3.45 9.80
C SER A 202 -6.42 1.96 9.58
N PHE A 203 -5.31 1.22 9.45
CA PHE A 203 -5.33 -0.21 9.15
C PHE A 203 -4.13 -0.93 9.76
N THR A 204 -4.25 -2.24 9.92
CA THR A 204 -3.11 -3.11 10.23
C THR A 204 -2.83 -4.02 9.03
N ILE A 205 -1.63 -4.60 8.98
CA ILE A 205 -1.28 -5.64 8.03
C ILE A 205 -1.22 -6.95 8.82
N SER A 206 -2.00 -7.94 8.42
CA SER A 206 -1.99 -9.27 9.05
C SER A 206 -0.77 -10.08 8.59
N ASN A 207 -0.47 -11.18 9.28
CA ASN A 207 0.62 -12.10 8.92
C ASN A 207 0.51 -12.73 7.52
N ASN A 208 -0.68 -12.69 6.91
CA ASN A 208 -0.88 -13.12 5.52
C ASN A 208 -0.69 -11.96 4.51
N ASN A 209 -0.25 -10.79 4.99
CA ASN A 209 -0.11 -9.54 4.25
C ASN A 209 -1.44 -8.93 3.76
N ASP A 210 -2.57 -9.34 4.35
CA ASP A 210 -3.88 -8.74 4.08
C ASP A 210 -4.07 -7.48 4.94
N PHE A 211 -4.70 -6.45 4.36
CA PHE A 211 -5.04 -5.23 5.08
C PHE A 211 -6.31 -5.43 5.92
N GLU A 212 -6.22 -5.08 7.19
CA GLU A 212 -7.35 -5.05 8.10
C GLU A 212 -7.66 -3.61 8.50
N ILE A 213 -8.71 -3.07 7.90
CA ILE A 213 -9.16 -1.71 8.16
C ILE A 213 -9.71 -1.61 9.59
N LYS A 214 -9.20 -0.64 10.35
CA LYS A 214 -9.61 -0.38 11.73
C LYS A 214 -10.60 0.78 11.79
N GLU A 215 -10.27 1.89 11.14
CA GLU A 215 -11.12 3.07 11.11
C GLU A 215 -10.98 3.82 9.78
N ILE A 216 -12.08 4.47 9.38
CA ILE A 216 -12.07 5.43 8.28
C ILE A 216 -12.80 6.68 8.75
N ASP A 217 -12.05 7.78 8.84
CA ASP A 217 -12.60 9.10 9.07
C ASP A 217 -12.70 9.87 7.76
N MET A 218 -13.86 10.48 7.52
CA MET A 218 -14.11 11.30 6.35
C MET A 218 -14.74 12.61 6.78
N ARG A 219 -14.08 13.72 6.45
CA ARG A 219 -14.53 15.06 6.81
C ARG A 219 -14.70 15.91 5.57
N PRO A 220 -15.70 16.81 5.52
CA PRO A 220 -15.77 17.79 4.45
C PRO A 220 -14.45 18.54 4.31
N TYR A 221 -13.96 18.69 3.09
CA TYR A 221 -12.73 19.40 2.81
C TYR A 221 -12.94 20.89 3.12
N ALA A 222 -12.19 21.41 4.08
CA ALA A 222 -12.11 22.85 4.35
C ALA A 222 -11.00 23.45 3.47
N GLU A 223 -11.33 24.49 2.71
CA GLU A 223 -10.35 25.29 1.97
C GLU A 223 -9.43 26.09 2.91
#